data_AF-A0A3B9Z1H3-F1
#
_entry.id   AF-A0A3B9Z1H3-F1
#
_cell.length_a   1.000
_cell.length_b   1.000
_cell.length_c   1.000
_cell.angle_alpha   90.00
_cell.angle_beta   90.00
_cell.angle_gamma   90.00
#
_symmetry.space_group_name_H-M   'P 1'
#
loop_
_entity.id
_entity.type
_entity.pdbx_description
1 polymer ?
#
loop_
_entity_poly.entity_id
_entity_poly.type
_entity_poly.pdbx_seq_one_letter_code
_entity_poly.pdbx_strand_id
1 'polypeptide(L)' 'MKAGKRAHPTGDLNSPATWSHTGATGTLVWSDPVVDVQVVLLTNRTLGSGWTRERPRQAMFSNAVISAVR' A
#
# COMPACT_ATOMS: atom_id res chain seq x y z
N MET A 1 -9.47 -2.19 4.80
CA MET A 1 -9.95 -0.83 4.48
C MET A 1 -9.08 0.19 5.20
N LYS A 2 -8.65 1.29 4.56
CA LYS A 2 -7.77 2.33 5.14
C LYS A 2 -8.49 3.06 6.26
N ALA A 3 -9.73 3.51 6.04
CA ALA A 3 -10.58 4.13 7.06
C ALA A 3 -9.85 5.20 7.88
N GLY A 4 -9.05 6.05 7.22
CA GLY A 4 -8.30 7.12 7.87
C GLY A 4 -7.08 6.70 8.71
N LYS A 5 -6.70 5.41 8.74
CA LYS A 5 -5.52 4.95 9.48
C LYS A 5 -4.24 5.63 8.99
N ARG A 6 -3.44 6.13 9.94
CA ARG A 6 -2.06 6.59 9.71
C ARG A 6 -1.09 5.40 9.73
N ALA A 7 0.09 5.56 9.12
CA ALA A 7 1.09 4.50 8.97
C ALA A 7 0.53 3.23 8.32
N HIS A 8 -0.34 3.39 7.31
CA HIS A 8 -1.01 2.31 6.61
C HIS A 8 -0.19 1.87 5.38
N PRO A 9 -0.21 0.58 4.96
CA PRO A 9 0.52 0.11 3.77
C PRO A 9 0.15 0.83 2.47
N THR A 10 -1.04 1.42 2.39
CA THR A 10 -1.51 2.21 1.24
C THR A 10 -1.14 3.69 1.35
N GLY A 11 -0.23 4.07 2.26
CA GLY A 11 0.24 5.44 2.40
C GLY A 11 -0.83 6.48 2.74
N ASP A 12 -0.49 7.74 2.51
CA ASP A 12 -1.24 8.91 2.93
C ASP A 12 -2.21 9.39 1.85
N LEU A 13 -1.88 9.16 0.57
CA LEU A 13 -2.61 9.76 -0.55
C LEU A 13 -3.82 8.95 -1.04
N ASN A 14 -3.85 7.64 -0.77
CA ASN A 14 -5.02 6.80 -1.03
C ASN A 14 -6.25 7.29 -0.25
N SER A 15 -7.43 7.12 -0.83
CA SER A 15 -8.69 7.50 -0.19
C SER A 15 -8.97 6.66 1.07
N PRO A 16 -9.75 7.18 2.05
CA PRO A 16 -10.22 6.38 3.18
C PRO A 16 -11.00 5.12 2.77
N ALA A 17 -11.62 5.12 1.59
CA ALA A 17 -12.39 4.01 1.04
C ALA A 17 -11.51 2.87 0.49
N THR A 18 -10.19 3.08 0.36
CA THR A 18 -9.26 2.07 -0.15
C THR A 18 -9.31 0.79 0.70
N TRP A 19 -9.45 -0.37 0.08
CA TRP A 19 -9.26 -1.67 0.73
C TRP A 19 -7.94 -2.30 0.29
N SER A 20 -7.36 -3.12 1.16
CA SER A 20 -6.02 -3.66 0.95
C SER A 20 -5.78 -4.93 1.75
N HIS A 21 -4.81 -5.73 1.30
CA HIS A 21 -4.30 -6.90 2.00
C HIS A 21 -2.78 -7.03 1.81
N THR A 22 -2.06 -7.34 2.87
CA THR A 22 -0.61 -7.58 2.83
C THR A 22 -0.33 -9.07 2.95
N GLY A 23 0.45 -9.64 2.03
CA GLY A 23 0.84 -11.05 2.07
C GLY A 23 2.11 -11.28 2.90
N ALA A 24 2.27 -12.51 3.40
CA ALA A 24 3.41 -12.91 4.24
C ALA A 24 4.78 -12.68 3.56
N THR A 25 4.83 -12.79 2.23
CA THR A 25 6.01 -12.57 1.39
C THR A 25 6.27 -11.09 1.08
N GLY A 26 5.63 -10.16 1.80
CA GLY A 26 5.79 -8.72 1.61
C GLY A 26 5.02 -8.16 0.42
N THR A 27 4.14 -8.96 -0.19
CA THR A 27 3.23 -8.51 -1.25
C THR A 27 2.16 -7.58 -0.69
N LEU A 28 1.60 -6.74 -1.54
CA LEU A 28 0.50 -5.85 -1.21
C LEU A 28 -0.46 -5.80 -2.39
N VAL A 29 -1.75 -5.96 -2.10
CA VAL A 29 -2.83 -5.62 -3.04
C VAL A 29 -3.67 -4.52 -2.43
N TRP A 30 -4.08 -3.55 -3.23
CA TRP A 30 -5.08 -2.56 -2.84
C TRP A 30 -5.91 -2.09 -4.04
N SER A 31 -7.09 -1.57 -3.74
CA SER A 31 -7.99 -0.94 -4.70
C SER A 31 -8.57 0.32 -4.09
N ASP A 32 -8.42 1.43 -4.81
CA ASP A 32 -8.95 2.74 -4.43
C ASP A 32 -10.12 3.10 -5.36
N PRO A 33 -11.37 3.04 -4.87
CA PRO A 33 -12.54 3.30 -5.70
C PRO A 33 -12.73 4.78 -6.06
N VAL A 34 -12.02 5.71 -5.40
CA VAL A 34 -12.17 7.14 -5.68
C VAL A 34 -11.40 7.56 -6.93
N VAL A 35 -10.26 6.91 -7.19
CA VAL A 35 -9.44 7.16 -8.38
C VAL A 35 -9.53 6.03 -9.42
N ASP A 36 -10.38 5.03 -9.17
CA ASP A 36 -10.57 3.84 -9.99
C ASP A 36 -9.26 3.12 -10.38
N VAL A 37 -8.41 2.88 -9.38
CA VAL A 37 -7.11 2.22 -9.57
C VAL A 37 -7.00 0.99 -8.68
N GLN A 38 -6.50 -0.10 -9.27
CA GLN A 38 -6.14 -1.33 -8.57
C GLN A 38 -4.67 -1.64 -8.76
N VAL A 39 -4.01 -2.09 -7.68
CA VAL A 39 -2.57 -2.32 -7.66
C VAL A 39 -2.24 -3.65 -7.00
N VAL A 40 -1.32 -4.36 -7.62
CA VAL A 40 -0.65 -5.54 -7.05
C VAL A 40 0.85 -5.27 -7.04
N LEU A 41 1.42 -5.21 -5.84
CA LEU A 41 2.85 -5.14 -5.61
C LEU A 41 3.36 -6.53 -5.22
N LEU A 42 4.20 -7.12 -6.09
CA LEU A 42 4.88 -8.37 -5.83
C LEU A 42 6.31 -8.08 -5.34
N THR A 43 6.70 -8.71 -4.23
CA THR A 43 8.05 -8.60 -3.69
C THR A 43 8.60 -9.98 -3.31
N ASN A 44 9.90 -10.06 -3.10
CA ASN A 44 10.62 -11.29 -2.77
C ASN A 44 11.17 -11.28 -1.32
N ARG A 45 10.70 -10.37 -0.46
CA ARG A 45 11.16 -10.22 0.93
C ARG A 45 9.99 -10.32 1.89
N THR A 46 10.04 -11.28 2.81
CA THR A 46 8.96 -11.54 3.76
C THR A 46 8.78 -10.40 4.77
N LEU A 47 7.59 -10.30 5.37
CA LEU A 47 7.30 -9.30 6.41
C LEU A 47 8.21 -9.45 7.66
N GLY A 48 8.69 -10.67 7.93
CA GLY A 48 9.61 -10.95 9.03
C GLY A 48 11.05 -10.47 8.80
N SER A 49 11.40 -10.11 7.57
CA SER A 49 12.77 -9.69 7.21
C SER A 49 13.15 -8.27 7.66
N GLY A 50 12.23 -7.50 8.26
CA GLY A 50 12.45 -6.08 8.57
C GLY A 50 12.26 -5.14 7.37
N TRP A 51 12.26 -5.66 6.13
CA TRP A 51 12.16 -4.89 4.89
C TRP A 51 10.99 -3.87 4.84
N THR A 52 9.81 -4.21 5.33
CA THR A 52 8.66 -3.28 5.33
C THR A 52 8.53 -2.45 6.60
N ARG A 53 9.27 -2.81 7.67
CA ARG A 53 9.23 -2.13 8.98
C ARG A 53 10.30 -1.06 9.14
N GLU A 54 11.52 -1.33 8.67
CA GLU A 54 12.64 -0.38 8.75
C GLU A 54 12.41 0.89 7.94
N ARG A 55 11.69 0.75 6.83
CA ARG A 55 11.17 1.88 6.05
C ARG A 55 9.77 1.53 5.56
N PRO A 56 8.85 2.50 5.49
CA PRO A 56 7.47 2.28 5.08
C PRO A 56 7.35 2.13 3.56
N ARG A 57 8.12 1.20 2.96
CA ARG A 57 8.31 1.07 1.51
C ARG A 57 7.01 0.86 0.75
N GLN A 58 6.09 0.08 1.33
CA GLN A 58 4.74 -0.13 0.78
C GLN A 58 3.93 1.17 0.71
N ALA A 59 4.01 1.99 1.75
CA ALA A 59 3.34 3.29 1.79
C ALA A 59 3.97 4.28 0.81
N MET A 60 5.30 4.32 0.73
CA MET A 60 6.04 5.16 -0.22
C MET A 60 5.68 4.80 -1.67
N PHE A 61 5.65 3.51 -2.00
CA PHE A 61 5.21 3.02 -3.30
C PHE A 61 3.77 3.40 -3.60
N SER A 62 2.83 3.18 -2.66
CA SER A 62 1.42 3.51 -2.86
C SER A 62 1.21 5.02 -3.07
N ASN A 63 1.92 5.86 -2.30
CA ASN A 63 1.91 7.31 -2.52
C ASN A 63 2.43 7.67 -3.92
N ALA A 64 3.54 7.07 -4.36
CA ALA A 64 4.09 7.31 -5.70
C ALA A 64 3.10 6.94 -6.81
N VAL A 65 2.39 5.81 -6.68
CA VAL A 65 1.35 5.42 -7.64
C VAL A 65 0.21 6.43 -7.68
N ILE A 66 -0.36 6.79 -6.52
CA ILE A 66 -1.46 7.75 -6.46
C ILE A 66 -1.05 9.13 -7.00
N SER A 67 0.18 9.56 -6.73
CA SER A 67 0.72 10.80 -7.29
C SER A 67 0.92 10.77 -8.82
N ALA A 68 1.06 9.60 -9.42
CA ALA A 68 1.29 9.46 -10.86
C ALA A 68 0.01 9.33 -11.69
N VAL A 69 -1.11 8.97 -11.05
CA VAL A 69 -2.41 8.73 -11.70
C VAL A 69 -3.46 9.81 -11.39
N ARG A 70 -3.09 10.80 -10.58
CA ARG A 70 -3.85 12.02 -10.33
C ARG A 70 -3.26 13.16 -11.14
#